data_AF-A0A2H1W760-F1
#
_entry.id   AF-A0A2H1W760-F1
#
_cell.length_a   1.000
_cell.length_b   1.000
_cell.length_c   1.000
_cell.angle_alpha   90.00
_cell.angle_beta   90.00
_cell.angle_gamma   90.00
#
_symmetry.space_group_name_H-M   'P 1'
#
loop_
_entity.id
_entity.type
_entity.pdbx_description
1 polymer ?
#
loop_
_entity_poly.entity_id
_entity_poly.type
_entity_poly.pdbx_seq_one_letter_code
_entity_poly.pdbx_strand_id
1 'polypeptide(L)'
;GSGESGEDDDALEVVHIDEDFFYMEHVIKVAAVLHSIVSLAILIGYYHLKVPLAIFKREKEIARKLEFDGLYIAEQPEDDDLKSHWDKLVISAKSFPVNYWDKFVKKKVRAKYSETYDFDSISNMLGMEKTSFSAQEEEGSKGLIHYIINIDWRYQVWKAGVTITDNSFLYSLWYFSFSVMGNFNNFFFAAHLLDVAVGFKTLRTILQSVTHNGKQLVLTVMLLTIIVYIYTVIAFNFFRKFYVQEEDDEVNRNCHDMLTCFVFNLYKGVRAGGGIGDELEPPDGDDSEVYRIIFDITFFFFIIVILLAILQGLIIDAFGELRDQLESVKEDMESNCFICGINKDYFDKVS
;
A
#
# COMPACT_ATOMS: atom_id res chain seq x y z
N GLY A 1 -0.37 -38.96 -44.73
CA GLY A 1 0.61 -37.87 -44.64
C GLY A 1 0.43 -37.24 -43.29
N SER A 2 1.46 -37.34 -42.46
CA SER A 2 1.58 -36.75 -41.13
C SER A 2 1.65 -35.22 -41.25
N GLY A 3 0.71 -34.52 -40.62
CA GLY A 3 0.80 -33.09 -40.34
C GLY A 3 0.86 -32.95 -38.83
N GLU A 4 2.07 -33.02 -38.27
CA GLU A 4 2.34 -32.56 -36.91
C GLU A 4 2.13 -31.05 -36.90
N SER A 5 1.10 -30.62 -36.16
CA SER A 5 0.95 -29.24 -35.74
C SER A 5 2.12 -28.90 -34.83
N GLY A 6 3.07 -28.13 -35.34
CA GLY A 6 4.09 -27.49 -34.53
C GLY A 6 3.39 -26.64 -33.48
N GLU A 7 3.52 -27.05 -32.23
CA GLU A 7 3.52 -26.14 -31.10
C GLU A 7 4.72 -25.20 -31.32
N ASP A 8 4.49 -24.11 -32.05
CA ASP A 8 5.36 -22.95 -31.96
C ASP A 8 5.16 -22.41 -30.54
N ASP A 9 5.96 -22.94 -29.61
CA ASP A 9 6.30 -22.27 -28.36
C ASP A 9 6.50 -20.81 -28.71
N ASP A 10 5.64 -19.93 -28.19
CA ASP A 10 5.78 -18.47 -28.26
C ASP A 10 7.20 -18.11 -27.82
N ALA A 11 8.11 -18.04 -28.77
CA ALA A 11 9.49 -17.71 -28.52
C ALA A 11 9.47 -16.28 -27.99
N LEU A 12 9.69 -16.15 -26.67
CA LEU A 12 9.86 -14.87 -25.99
C LEU A 12 10.65 -13.96 -26.91
N GLU A 13 10.03 -12.89 -27.38
CA GLU A 13 10.60 -11.96 -28.35
C GLU A 13 11.91 -11.39 -27.76
N VAL A 14 13.03 -12.04 -28.06
CA VAL A 14 14.33 -11.68 -27.50
C VAL A 14 14.72 -10.39 -28.19
N VAL A 15 14.95 -9.33 -27.40
CA VAL A 15 15.39 -8.02 -27.89
C VAL A 15 16.60 -8.21 -28.81
N HIS A 16 16.37 -8.11 -30.11
CA HIS A 16 17.40 -8.27 -31.12
C HIS A 16 18.19 -6.96 -31.22
N ILE A 17 19.43 -6.97 -30.73
CA ILE A 17 20.34 -5.84 -30.87
C ILE A 17 21.03 -5.98 -32.22
N ASP A 18 20.96 -4.92 -33.03
CA ASP A 18 21.59 -4.85 -34.35
C ASP A 18 23.09 -5.19 -34.27
N GLU A 19 23.59 -5.97 -35.23
CA GLU A 19 24.94 -6.57 -35.20
C GLU A 19 26.06 -5.53 -35.12
N ASP A 20 25.80 -4.31 -35.59
CA ASP A 20 26.71 -3.16 -35.52
C ASP A 20 26.98 -2.69 -34.06
N PHE A 21 26.13 -3.08 -33.11
CA PHE A 21 26.20 -2.67 -31.70
C PHE A 21 26.39 -3.85 -30.72
N PHE A 22 27.14 -4.89 -31.10
CA PHE A 22 27.42 -6.06 -30.25
C PHE A 22 27.90 -5.76 -28.81
N TYR A 23 28.59 -4.63 -28.59
CA TYR A 23 29.03 -4.21 -27.25
C TYR A 23 27.85 -3.81 -26.34
N MET A 24 26.72 -3.36 -26.90
CA MET A 24 25.56 -2.88 -26.13
C MET A 24 24.93 -3.99 -25.29
N GLU A 25 24.90 -5.23 -25.79
CA GLU A 25 24.35 -6.36 -25.03
C GLU A 25 25.13 -6.58 -23.72
N HIS A 26 26.46 -6.52 -23.80
CA HIS A 26 27.35 -6.68 -22.66
C HIS A 26 27.23 -5.51 -21.68
N VAL A 27 27.15 -4.28 -22.21
CA VAL A 27 26.97 -3.06 -21.41
C VAL A 27 25.65 -3.10 -20.64
N ILE A 28 24.55 -3.52 -21.28
CA ILE A 28 23.23 -3.63 -20.63
C ILE A 28 23.26 -4.69 -19.53
N LYS A 29 23.84 -5.86 -19.77
CA LYS A 29 23.98 -6.92 -18.74
C LYS A 29 24.81 -6.44 -17.54
N VAL A 30 25.93 -5.76 -17.78
CA VAL A 30 26.75 -5.19 -16.71
C VAL A 30 25.99 -4.11 -15.95
N ALA A 31 25.28 -3.22 -16.65
CA ALA A 31 24.45 -2.19 -16.03
C ALA A 31 23.32 -2.79 -15.18
N ALA A 32 22.66 -3.84 -15.65
CA ALA A 32 21.62 -4.57 -14.92
C ALA A 32 22.14 -5.14 -13.59
N VAL A 33 23.28 -5.86 -13.64
CA VAL A 33 23.93 -6.42 -12.44
C VAL A 33 24.36 -5.31 -11.48
N LEU A 34 24.96 -4.23 -12.00
CA LEU A 34 25.36 -3.08 -11.19
C LEU A 34 24.15 -2.41 -10.51
N HIS A 35 23.02 -2.26 -11.22
CA HIS A 35 21.80 -1.69 -10.67
C HIS A 35 21.28 -2.53 -9.49
N SER A 36 21.29 -3.86 -9.62
CA SER A 36 20.92 -4.77 -8.53
C SER A 36 21.86 -4.69 -7.33
N ILE A 37 23.18 -4.57 -7.55
CA ILE A 37 24.16 -4.39 -6.48
C ILE A 37 23.90 -3.06 -5.72
N VAL A 38 23.65 -1.97 -6.44
CA VAL A 38 23.34 -0.68 -5.83
C VAL A 38 22.03 -0.75 -5.05
N SER A 39 20.98 -1.36 -5.60
CA SER A 39 19.71 -1.54 -4.90
C SER A 39 19.85 -2.35 -3.60
N LEU A 40 20.70 -3.38 -3.60
CA LEU A 40 21.03 -4.15 -2.39
C LEU A 40 21.77 -3.29 -1.36
N ALA A 41 22.74 -2.47 -1.80
CA ALA A 41 23.46 -1.57 -0.92
C ALA A 41 22.53 -0.53 -0.27
N ILE A 42 21.54 -0.01 -1.01
CA ILE A 42 20.51 0.89 -0.49
C ILE A 42 19.66 0.18 0.57
N LEU A 43 19.22 -1.06 0.32
CA LEU A 43 18.43 -1.84 1.27
C LEU A 43 19.21 -2.10 2.58
N ILE A 44 20.48 -2.50 2.48
CA ILE A 44 21.37 -2.70 3.64
C ILE A 44 21.57 -1.38 4.39
N GLY A 45 21.82 -0.28 3.67
CA GLY A 45 21.94 1.05 4.24
C GLY A 45 20.69 1.47 5.01
N TYR A 46 19.51 1.23 4.45
CA TYR A 46 18.24 1.49 5.12
C TYR A 46 18.10 0.65 6.39
N TYR A 47 18.43 -0.64 6.33
CA TYR A 47 18.35 -1.56 7.48
C TYR A 47 19.25 -1.12 8.63
N HIS A 48 20.45 -0.60 8.37
CA HIS A 48 21.36 -0.17 9.44
C HIS A 48 21.14 1.26 9.93
N LEU A 49 20.57 2.15 9.10
CA LEU A 49 20.39 3.57 9.47
C LEU A 49 18.98 3.89 9.96
N LYS A 50 17.95 3.44 9.25
CA LYS A 50 16.55 3.85 9.49
C LYS A 50 15.80 2.89 10.41
N VAL A 51 16.00 1.58 10.26
CA VAL A 51 15.31 0.58 11.09
C VAL A 51 15.60 0.76 12.59
N PRO A 52 16.84 1.01 13.06
CA PRO A 52 17.08 1.23 14.49
C PRO A 52 16.32 2.45 15.03
N LEU A 53 16.16 3.50 14.24
CA LEU A 53 15.37 4.68 14.61
C LEU A 53 13.86 4.36 14.69
N ALA A 54 13.35 3.58 13.74
CA ALA A 54 11.95 3.12 13.75
C ALA A 54 11.67 2.24 15.00
N ILE A 55 12.56 1.28 15.29
CA ILE A 55 12.48 0.44 16.48
C ILE A 55 12.58 1.28 17.76
N PHE A 56 13.49 2.27 17.81
CA PHE A 56 13.59 3.18 18.96
C PHE A 56 12.29 3.94 19.21
N LYS A 57 11.67 4.51 18.16
CA LYS A 57 10.38 5.20 18.28
C LYS A 57 9.28 4.27 18.79
N ARG A 58 9.27 3.03 18.30
CA ARG A 58 8.29 2.01 18.69
C ARG A 58 8.47 1.57 20.14
N GLU A 59 9.69 1.25 20.57
CA GLU A 59 9.98 0.91 21.97
C GLU A 59 9.66 2.06 22.92
N LYS A 60 9.94 3.31 22.52
CA LYS A 60 9.56 4.51 23.28
C LYS A 60 8.05 4.62 23.47
N GLU A 61 7.26 4.37 22.43
CA GLU A 61 5.80 4.42 22.48
C GLU A 61 5.26 3.34 23.43
N ILE A 62 5.74 2.09 23.28
CA ILE A 62 5.34 0.96 24.13
C ILE A 62 5.69 1.24 25.60
N ALA A 63 6.91 1.71 25.88
CA ALA A 63 7.35 2.02 27.23
C ALA A 63 6.46 3.08 27.89
N ARG A 64 6.07 4.13 27.15
CA ARG A 64 5.19 5.19 27.65
C ARG A 64 3.77 4.70 27.90
N LYS A 65 3.18 3.95 26.95
CA LYS A 65 1.83 3.38 27.12
C LYS A 65 1.75 2.42 28.31
N LEU A 66 2.81 1.63 28.51
CA LEU A 66 2.92 0.71 29.65
C LEU A 66 3.10 1.45 30.99
N GLU A 67 3.91 2.53 31.02
CA GLU A 67 4.21 3.28 32.25
C GLU A 67 3.10 4.26 32.66
N PHE A 68 2.51 4.98 31.72
CA PHE A 68 1.55 6.04 32.01
C PHE A 68 0.10 5.58 31.86
N ASP A 69 -0.22 4.91 30.76
CA ASP A 69 -1.60 4.58 30.38
C ASP A 69 -2.05 3.22 30.98
N GLY A 70 -1.11 2.37 31.39
CA GLY A 70 -1.42 1.06 31.94
C GLY A 70 -1.97 0.08 30.91
N LEU A 71 -1.75 0.35 29.61
CA LEU A 71 -2.12 -0.55 28.53
C LEU A 71 -1.47 -1.93 28.76
N TYR A 72 -2.23 -3.01 28.54
CA TYR A 72 -1.93 -4.42 28.85
C TYR A 72 -2.02 -4.82 30.33
N ILE A 73 -2.09 -3.88 31.27
CA ILE A 73 -2.20 -4.15 32.72
C ILE A 73 -3.61 -3.84 33.22
N ALA A 74 -4.04 -2.59 33.06
CA ALA A 74 -5.35 -2.10 33.48
C ALA A 74 -6.39 -2.21 32.35
N GLU A 75 -5.97 -1.91 31.12
CA GLU A 75 -6.82 -1.90 29.93
C GLU A 75 -6.26 -2.85 28.87
N GLN A 76 -7.16 -3.48 28.12
CA GLN A 76 -6.79 -4.28 26.95
C GLN A 76 -6.79 -3.40 25.70
N PRO A 77 -5.91 -3.68 24.72
CA PRO A 77 -5.96 -2.99 23.43
C PRO A 77 -7.31 -3.25 22.75
N GLU A 78 -7.78 -2.27 21.98
CA GLU A 78 -8.95 -2.44 21.11
C GLU A 78 -8.71 -3.57 20.11
N ASP A 79 -9.74 -4.37 19.83
CA ASP A 79 -9.65 -5.56 18.97
C ASP A 79 -9.14 -5.22 17.54
N ASP A 80 -9.42 -4.01 17.05
CA ASP A 80 -9.00 -3.54 15.74
C ASP A 80 -7.52 -3.06 15.69
N ASP A 81 -6.89 -2.82 16.85
CA ASP A 81 -5.50 -2.35 16.91
C ASP A 81 -4.50 -3.50 16.81
N LEU A 82 -4.30 -4.00 15.58
CA LEU A 82 -3.31 -5.02 15.23
C LEU A 82 -1.89 -4.64 15.67
N LYS A 83 -1.58 -3.34 15.66
CA LYS A 83 -0.26 -2.79 16.00
C LYS A 83 0.01 -3.00 17.50
N SER A 84 -0.97 -2.75 18.37
CA SER A 84 -0.85 -3.03 19.80
C SER A 84 -0.86 -4.54 20.10
N HIS A 85 -1.68 -5.31 19.40
CA HIS A 85 -1.67 -6.78 19.54
C HIS A 85 -0.29 -7.40 19.24
N TRP A 86 0.40 -6.91 18.22
CA TRP A 86 1.77 -7.35 17.89
C TRP A 86 2.79 -6.99 18.98
N ASP A 87 2.63 -5.83 19.64
CA ASP A 87 3.55 -5.38 20.69
C ASP A 87 3.48 -6.24 21.95
N LYS A 88 2.37 -6.95 22.19
CA LYS A 88 2.24 -7.89 23.30
C LYS A 88 3.37 -8.94 23.31
N LEU A 89 3.89 -9.30 22.13
CA LEU A 89 5.01 -10.24 22.00
C LEU A 89 6.31 -9.72 22.63
N VAL A 90 6.59 -8.42 22.52
CA VAL A 90 7.87 -7.82 22.96
C VAL A 90 7.91 -7.53 24.45
N ILE A 91 6.76 -7.30 25.09
CA ILE A 91 6.67 -6.93 26.51
C ILE A 91 7.26 -8.04 27.40
N SER A 92 6.99 -9.29 27.06
CA SER A 92 7.52 -10.48 27.74
C SER A 92 8.95 -10.85 27.33
N ALA A 93 9.52 -10.21 26.30
CA ALA A 93 10.85 -10.53 25.80
C ALA A 93 11.93 -10.05 26.79
N LYS A 94 12.97 -10.86 27.03
CA LYS A 94 14.04 -10.55 28.00
C LYS A 94 14.85 -9.33 27.55
N SER A 95 15.01 -9.17 26.24
CA SER A 95 15.80 -8.09 25.64
C SER A 95 15.09 -6.74 25.68
N PHE A 96 13.78 -6.69 25.92
CA PHE A 96 13.06 -5.43 25.96
C PHE A 96 13.36 -4.64 27.25
N PRO A 97 13.73 -3.35 27.18
CA PRO A 97 13.94 -2.51 25.99
C PRO A 97 15.43 -2.33 25.61
N VAL A 98 15.87 -2.86 24.47
CA VAL A 98 17.31 -2.85 24.08
C VAL A 98 17.71 -1.60 23.27
N ASN A 99 16.81 -0.96 22.55
CA ASN A 99 17.12 0.23 21.76
C ASN A 99 16.72 1.54 22.46
N TYR A 100 15.67 1.53 23.27
CA TYR A 100 15.22 2.69 24.05
C TYR A 100 16.21 3.04 25.18
N TRP A 101 16.30 4.32 25.54
CA TRP A 101 17.30 4.80 26.49
C TRP A 101 17.04 4.34 27.93
N ASP A 102 15.79 4.28 28.38
CA ASP A 102 15.45 3.83 29.73
C ASP A 102 15.32 2.31 29.81
N LYS A 103 16.36 1.65 30.34
CA LYS A 103 16.44 0.19 30.53
C LYS A 103 15.63 -0.31 31.72
N PHE A 104 15.12 0.57 32.57
CA PHE A 104 14.48 0.20 33.84
C PHE A 104 12.96 0.29 33.81
N VAL A 105 12.35 0.50 32.62
CA VAL A 105 10.90 0.56 32.40
C VAL A 105 10.15 -0.60 33.07
N LYS A 106 10.59 -1.85 32.89
CA LYS A 106 9.91 -3.01 33.51
C LYS A 106 9.87 -2.93 35.04
N LYS A 107 10.95 -2.44 35.66
CA LYS A 107 11.02 -2.25 37.12
C LYS A 107 10.09 -1.13 37.59
N LYS A 108 10.05 -0.02 36.85
CA LYS A 108 9.18 1.14 37.15
C LYS A 108 7.70 0.78 37.03
N VAL A 109 7.31 0.14 35.94
CA VAL A 109 5.94 -0.32 35.69
C VAL A 109 5.50 -1.28 36.79
N ARG A 110 6.34 -2.28 37.11
CA ARG A 110 6.04 -3.22 38.19
C ARG A 110 5.83 -2.51 39.52
N ALA A 111 6.71 -1.56 39.88
CA ALA A 111 6.59 -0.81 41.13
C ALA A 111 5.34 0.09 41.18
N LYS A 112 4.98 0.72 40.06
CA LYS A 112 3.80 1.61 39.97
C LYS A 112 2.48 0.83 40.09
N TYR A 113 2.35 -0.28 39.38
CA TYR A 113 1.09 -1.02 39.31
C TYR A 113 0.95 -2.12 40.36
N SER A 114 2.02 -2.47 41.10
CA SER A 114 1.96 -3.45 42.20
C SER A 114 1.15 -3.00 43.40
N GLU A 115 0.81 -1.71 43.50
CA GLU A 115 -0.08 -1.20 44.54
C GLU A 115 -1.54 -1.60 44.30
N THR A 116 -1.94 -1.74 43.04
CA THR A 116 -3.33 -2.00 42.62
C THR A 116 -3.55 -3.44 42.15
N TYR A 117 -2.56 -4.02 41.48
CA TYR A 117 -2.63 -5.35 40.87
C TYR A 117 -1.60 -6.30 41.47
N ASP A 118 -1.84 -7.60 41.30
CA ASP A 118 -0.96 -8.64 41.86
C ASP A 118 0.47 -8.57 41.30
N PHE A 119 1.45 -8.58 42.21
CA PHE A 119 2.86 -8.41 41.90
C PHE A 119 3.43 -9.55 41.05
N ASP A 120 3.08 -10.80 41.38
CA ASP A 120 3.56 -11.97 40.65
C ASP A 120 2.95 -12.03 39.24
N SER A 121 1.67 -11.66 39.09
CA SER A 121 1.00 -11.53 37.79
C SER A 121 1.69 -10.53 36.85
N ILE A 122 2.00 -9.31 37.34
CA ILE A 122 2.71 -8.30 36.55
C ILE A 122 4.13 -8.78 36.20
N SER A 123 4.84 -9.41 37.15
CA SER A 123 6.20 -9.92 36.92
C SER A 123 6.22 -10.98 35.81
N ASN A 124 5.25 -11.90 35.80
CA ASN A 124 5.12 -12.93 34.78
C ASN A 124 4.78 -12.33 33.40
N MET A 125 3.87 -11.35 33.34
CA MET A 125 3.49 -10.67 32.09
C MET A 125 4.69 -9.95 31.46
N LEU A 126 5.48 -9.23 32.27
CA LEU A 126 6.67 -8.51 31.81
C LEU A 126 7.85 -9.45 31.49
N GLY A 127 7.69 -10.77 31.64
CA GLY A 127 8.77 -11.74 31.47
C GLY A 127 9.93 -11.52 32.43
N MET A 128 9.65 -10.92 33.60
CA MET A 128 10.62 -10.77 34.68
C MET A 128 10.67 -12.09 35.45
N GLU A 129 11.47 -13.03 34.97
CA GLU A 129 11.75 -14.28 35.69
C GLU A 129 12.32 -13.95 37.09
N LYS A 130 11.96 -14.77 38.10
CA LYS A 130 12.57 -14.69 39.43
C LYS A 130 14.06 -15.00 39.23
N THR A 131 14.90 -13.98 39.30
CA THR A 131 16.37 -14.13 39.27
C THR A 131 16.82 -14.81 40.55
N SER A 132 16.66 -16.13 40.56
CA SER A 132 17.29 -17.06 41.47
C SER A 132 17.34 -18.37 40.70
N PHE A 133 18.56 -18.88 40.49
CA PHE A 133 18.83 -20.25 40.02
C PHE A 133 19.05 -20.53 38.51
N SER A 134 19.73 -19.66 37.76
CA SER A 134 20.40 -20.09 36.52
C SER A 134 21.66 -19.29 36.17
N ALA A 135 22.27 -18.65 37.17
CA ALA A 135 23.67 -18.26 37.12
C ALA A 135 24.51 -19.37 37.78
N GLN A 136 24.55 -20.54 37.15
CA GLN A 136 25.56 -21.53 37.46
C GLN A 136 26.15 -22.01 36.14
N GLU A 137 27.32 -21.43 35.86
CA GLU A 137 28.44 -21.99 35.07
C GLU A 137 28.09 -23.01 33.97
N GLU A 138 28.09 -22.55 32.72
CA GLU A 138 28.60 -23.36 31.61
C GLU A 138 29.54 -22.52 30.75
N GLU A 139 30.80 -22.43 31.19
CA GLU A 139 31.94 -22.20 30.29
C GLU A 139 32.12 -23.47 29.43
N GLY A 140 31.28 -23.66 28.41
CA GLY A 140 31.26 -24.92 27.66
C GLY A 140 30.83 -24.76 26.20
N SER A 141 31.81 -24.46 25.33
CA SER A 141 31.73 -24.37 23.85
C SER A 141 31.17 -23.06 23.27
N LYS A 142 32.10 -22.20 22.83
CA LYS A 142 31.84 -21.03 21.98
C LYS A 142 31.51 -21.45 20.53
N GLY A 143 30.44 -22.22 20.34
CA GLY A 143 29.94 -22.59 19.02
C GLY A 143 28.89 -21.60 18.51
N LEU A 144 28.79 -21.42 17.19
CA LEU A 144 27.73 -20.63 16.54
C LEU A 144 26.33 -21.10 16.95
N ILE A 145 26.15 -22.40 17.23
CA ILE A 145 24.88 -23.00 17.67
C ILE A 145 24.46 -22.51 19.07
N HIS A 146 25.40 -22.39 20.01
CA HIS A 146 25.13 -21.84 21.35
C HIS A 146 24.77 -20.35 21.28
N TYR A 147 25.40 -19.60 20.37
CA TYR A 147 25.02 -18.21 20.11
C TYR A 147 23.59 -18.10 19.56
N ILE A 148 23.21 -18.94 18.59
CA ILE A 148 21.87 -18.95 17.99
C ILE A 148 20.79 -19.30 19.03
N ILE A 149 21.04 -20.27 19.90
CA ILE A 149 20.08 -20.67 20.95
C ILE A 149 19.90 -19.58 22.01
N ASN A 150 20.92 -18.76 22.26
CA ASN A 150 20.85 -17.66 23.24
C ASN A 150 20.18 -16.38 22.68
N ILE A 151 19.77 -16.36 21.42
CA ILE A 151 19.05 -15.21 20.83
C ILE A 151 17.60 -15.20 21.33
N ASP A 152 17.15 -14.03 21.77
CA ASP A 152 15.76 -13.79 22.13
C ASP A 152 14.86 -13.77 20.89
N TRP A 153 14.35 -14.94 20.51
CA TRP A 153 13.53 -15.11 19.31
C TRP A 153 12.22 -14.30 19.36
N ARG A 154 11.65 -14.07 20.56
CA ARG A 154 10.45 -13.22 20.70
C ARG A 154 10.75 -11.79 20.26
N TYR A 155 11.89 -11.25 20.70
CA TYR A 155 12.34 -9.93 20.29
C TYR A 155 12.65 -9.87 18.79
N GLN A 156 13.32 -10.88 18.24
CA GLN A 156 13.67 -10.89 16.82
C GLN A 156 12.43 -11.00 15.90
N VAL A 157 11.46 -11.84 16.24
CA VAL A 157 10.19 -11.94 15.49
C VAL A 157 9.43 -10.63 15.56
N TRP A 158 9.33 -10.00 16.74
CA TRP A 158 8.72 -8.69 16.87
C TRP A 158 9.42 -7.64 16.01
N LYS A 159 10.76 -7.57 16.10
CA LYS A 159 11.59 -6.63 15.31
C LYS A 159 11.41 -6.85 13.80
N ALA A 160 11.37 -8.10 13.35
CA ALA A 160 11.10 -8.45 11.95
C ALA A 160 9.71 -7.97 11.53
N GLY A 161 8.67 -8.20 12.34
CA GLY A 161 7.31 -7.69 12.07
C GLY A 161 7.23 -6.16 11.99
N VAL A 162 7.92 -5.44 12.88
CA VAL A 162 7.99 -3.98 12.82
C VAL A 162 8.76 -3.50 11.58
N THR A 163 9.79 -4.23 11.15
CA THR A 163 10.56 -3.89 9.96
C THR A 163 9.76 -4.15 8.67
N ILE A 164 9.01 -5.26 8.60
CA ILE A 164 8.20 -5.64 7.44
C ILE A 164 6.94 -4.77 7.32
N THR A 165 6.43 -4.21 8.42
CA THR A 165 5.29 -3.27 8.37
C THR A 165 5.70 -1.82 8.09
N ASP A 166 7.00 -1.51 8.02
CA ASP A 166 7.47 -0.17 7.65
C ASP A 166 7.35 0.03 6.12
N ASN A 167 6.46 0.94 5.71
CA ASN A 167 6.19 1.22 4.29
C ASN A 167 7.45 1.59 3.50
N SER A 168 8.38 2.32 4.12
CA SER A 168 9.63 2.74 3.45
C SER A 168 10.61 1.57 3.28
N PHE A 169 10.66 0.63 4.24
CA PHE A 169 11.40 -0.62 4.10
C PHE A 169 10.79 -1.50 3.01
N LEU A 170 9.46 -1.68 3.01
CA LEU A 170 8.76 -2.44 1.98
C LEU A 170 8.99 -1.89 0.57
N TYR A 171 8.99 -0.56 0.43
CA TYR A 171 9.33 0.10 -0.83
C TYR A 171 10.73 -0.27 -1.30
N SER A 172 11.73 -0.17 -0.41
CA SER A 172 13.13 -0.52 -0.71
C SER A 172 13.30 -2.01 -1.02
N LEU A 173 12.55 -2.88 -0.32
CA LEU A 173 12.55 -4.32 -0.54
C LEU A 173 11.97 -4.67 -1.91
N TRP A 174 10.83 -4.09 -2.29
CA TRP A 174 10.23 -4.28 -3.62
C TRP A 174 11.10 -3.73 -4.74
N TYR A 175 11.74 -2.58 -4.53
CA TYR A 175 12.72 -2.02 -5.47
C TYR A 175 13.88 -2.99 -5.72
N PHE A 176 14.43 -3.59 -4.66
CA PHE A 176 15.46 -4.63 -4.79
C PHE A 176 14.91 -5.89 -5.50
N SER A 177 13.72 -6.38 -5.12
CA SER A 177 13.08 -7.53 -5.76
C SER A 177 12.90 -7.33 -7.27
N PHE A 178 12.39 -6.19 -7.72
CA PHE A 178 12.30 -5.85 -9.14
C PHE A 178 13.66 -5.72 -9.80
N SER A 179 14.69 -5.26 -9.08
CA SER A 179 16.06 -5.21 -9.61
C SER A 179 16.63 -6.60 -9.84
N VAL A 180 16.32 -7.58 -8.98
CA VAL A 180 16.71 -8.99 -9.18
C VAL A 180 15.93 -9.59 -10.36
N MET A 181 14.61 -9.37 -10.40
CA MET A 181 13.75 -9.83 -11.50
C MET A 181 14.14 -9.22 -12.85
N GLY A 182 14.64 -7.98 -12.85
CA GLY A 182 15.17 -7.28 -14.02
C GLY A 182 16.31 -8.02 -14.71
N ASN A 183 17.11 -8.80 -13.96
CA ASN A 183 18.19 -9.60 -14.56
C ASN A 183 17.65 -10.82 -15.32
N PHE A 184 16.45 -11.30 -14.99
CA PHE A 184 15.80 -12.39 -15.73
C PHE A 184 14.99 -11.84 -16.91
N ASN A 185 14.31 -10.70 -16.74
CA ASN A 185 13.57 -10.03 -17.80
C ASN A 185 13.73 -8.50 -17.70
N ASN A 186 14.24 -7.89 -18.77
CA ASN A 186 14.51 -6.46 -18.86
C ASN A 186 13.26 -5.58 -18.61
N PHE A 187 12.05 -6.10 -18.81
CA PHE A 187 10.79 -5.39 -18.54
C PHE A 187 10.72 -4.81 -17.11
N PHE A 188 11.21 -5.55 -16.11
CA PHE A 188 11.12 -5.09 -14.72
C PHE A 188 11.97 -3.84 -14.44
N PHE A 189 13.00 -3.55 -15.25
CA PHE A 189 13.74 -2.30 -15.14
C PHE A 189 12.92 -1.07 -15.52
N ALA A 190 11.87 -1.22 -16.34
CA ALA A 190 10.96 -0.12 -16.66
C ALA A 190 10.18 0.34 -15.43
N ALA A 191 9.86 -0.57 -14.51
CA ALA A 191 9.14 -0.25 -13.28
C ALA A 191 9.95 0.65 -12.33
N HIS A 192 11.29 0.58 -12.36
CA HIS A 192 12.15 1.46 -11.56
C HIS A 192 12.02 2.94 -11.93
N LEU A 193 11.60 3.27 -13.16
CA LEU A 193 11.36 4.66 -13.53
C LEU A 193 10.21 5.30 -12.72
N LEU A 194 9.28 4.51 -12.16
CA LEU A 194 8.23 5.02 -11.29
C LEU A 194 8.77 5.67 -10.01
N ASP A 195 9.99 5.33 -9.58
CA ASP A 195 10.65 5.96 -8.43
C ASP A 195 10.82 7.47 -8.61
N VAL A 196 10.98 7.95 -9.85
CA VAL A 196 11.01 9.39 -10.17
C VAL A 196 9.78 10.11 -9.60
N ALA A 197 8.59 9.51 -9.68
CA ALA A 197 7.37 10.11 -9.15
C ALA A 197 7.37 10.26 -7.61
N VAL A 198 8.07 9.36 -6.90
CA VAL A 198 8.15 9.38 -5.43
C VAL A 198 9.35 10.20 -4.94
N GLY A 199 10.42 10.26 -5.73
CA GLY A 199 11.66 10.98 -5.42
C GLY A 199 11.50 12.49 -5.37
N PHE A 200 10.72 13.07 -6.29
CA PHE A 200 10.49 14.53 -6.32
C PHE A 200 9.33 14.94 -5.41
N LYS A 201 9.58 15.96 -4.57
CA LYS A 201 8.57 16.50 -3.63
C LYS A 201 7.27 16.92 -4.33
N THR A 202 7.38 17.60 -5.47
CA THR A 202 6.21 18.08 -6.23
C THR A 202 5.36 16.92 -6.79
N LEU A 203 6.00 15.91 -7.37
CA LEU A 203 5.30 14.72 -7.89
C LEU A 203 4.66 13.90 -6.76
N ARG A 204 5.31 13.83 -5.60
CA ARG A 204 4.73 13.20 -4.40
C ARG A 204 3.44 13.89 -3.96
N THR A 205 3.37 15.22 -4.01
CA THR A 205 2.14 15.96 -3.69
C THR A 205 1.01 15.62 -4.68
N ILE A 206 1.33 15.42 -5.96
CA ILE A 206 0.35 14.97 -6.97
C ILE A 206 -0.15 13.56 -6.69
N LEU A 207 0.74 12.63 -6.31
CA LEU A 207 0.31 11.28 -5.92
C LEU A 207 -0.55 11.33 -4.64
N GLN A 208 -0.15 12.18 -3.68
CA GLN A 208 -0.85 12.36 -2.42
C GLN A 208 -2.27 12.88 -2.63
N SER A 209 -2.52 13.81 -3.56
CA SER A 209 -3.87 14.32 -3.82
C SER A 209 -4.84 13.22 -4.25
N VAL A 210 -4.40 12.31 -5.13
CA VAL A 210 -5.24 11.17 -5.55
C VAL A 210 -5.47 10.20 -4.39
N THR A 211 -4.46 9.97 -3.55
CA THR A 211 -4.58 9.04 -2.41
C THR A 211 -5.28 9.62 -1.18
N HIS A 212 -5.36 10.95 -1.05
CA HIS A 212 -5.93 11.64 0.12
C HIS A 212 -7.39 11.20 0.35
N ASN A 213 -8.17 11.19 -0.73
CA ASN A 213 -9.58 10.78 -0.73
C ASN A 213 -9.76 9.35 -1.26
N GLY A 214 -8.73 8.49 -1.15
CA GLY A 214 -8.70 7.15 -1.76
C GLY A 214 -9.86 6.25 -1.32
N LYS A 215 -10.29 6.31 -0.04
CA LYS A 215 -11.46 5.57 0.44
C LYS A 215 -12.74 5.98 -0.29
N GLN A 216 -12.95 7.28 -0.49
CA GLN A 216 -14.11 7.80 -1.21
C GLN A 216 -14.04 7.39 -2.68
N LEU A 217 -12.87 7.53 -3.32
CA LEU A 217 -12.64 7.14 -4.71
C LEU A 217 -13.00 5.66 -4.94
N VAL A 218 -12.53 4.75 -4.09
CA VAL A 218 -12.83 3.31 -4.18
C VAL A 218 -14.33 3.04 -4.01
N LEU A 219 -14.99 3.71 -3.06
CA LEU A 219 -16.44 3.59 -2.86
C LEU A 219 -17.24 4.08 -4.07
N THR A 220 -16.80 5.17 -4.71
CA THR A 220 -17.45 5.69 -5.93
C THR A 220 -17.24 4.76 -7.13
N VAL A 221 -16.06 4.17 -7.31
CA VAL A 221 -15.81 3.16 -8.36
C VAL A 221 -16.65 1.89 -8.10
N MET A 222 -16.80 1.48 -6.84
CA MET A 222 -17.68 0.38 -6.46
C MET A 222 -19.15 0.68 -6.80
N LEU A 223 -19.63 1.90 -6.52
CA LEU A 223 -20.97 2.34 -6.90
C LEU A 223 -21.18 2.33 -8.41
N LEU A 224 -20.21 2.84 -9.18
CA LEU A 224 -20.23 2.79 -10.65
C LEU A 224 -20.35 1.35 -11.15
N THR A 225 -19.55 0.45 -10.59
CA THR A 225 -19.56 -0.98 -10.94
C THR A 225 -20.93 -1.62 -10.67
N ILE A 226 -21.55 -1.30 -9.53
CA ILE A 226 -22.90 -1.80 -9.17
C ILE A 226 -23.96 -1.29 -10.15
N ILE A 227 -23.92 0.00 -10.49
CA ILE A 227 -24.91 0.58 -11.42
C ILE A 227 -24.75 -0.02 -12.82
N VAL A 228 -23.51 -0.15 -13.32
CA VAL A 228 -23.23 -0.82 -14.60
C VAL A 228 -23.72 -2.27 -14.59
N TYR A 229 -23.57 -2.99 -13.47
CA TYR A 229 -24.09 -4.35 -13.33
C TYR A 229 -25.63 -4.39 -13.44
N ILE A 230 -26.36 -3.46 -12.82
CA ILE A 230 -27.83 -3.37 -12.95
C ILE A 230 -28.23 -3.15 -14.41
N TYR A 231 -27.57 -2.21 -15.11
CA TYR A 231 -27.79 -1.98 -16.53
C TYR A 231 -27.46 -3.23 -17.37
N THR A 232 -26.41 -3.97 -17.00
CA THR A 232 -26.06 -5.23 -17.66
C THR A 232 -27.15 -6.29 -17.50
N VAL A 233 -27.72 -6.46 -16.30
CA VAL A 233 -28.82 -7.43 -16.07
C VAL A 233 -30.04 -7.08 -16.93
N ILE A 234 -30.38 -5.78 -17.01
CA ILE A 234 -31.48 -5.31 -17.86
C ILE A 234 -31.18 -5.60 -19.34
N ALA A 235 -29.97 -5.25 -19.80
CA ALA A 235 -29.55 -5.50 -21.17
C ALA A 235 -29.54 -6.99 -21.53
N PHE A 236 -29.03 -7.85 -20.64
CA PHE A 236 -28.95 -9.30 -20.85
C PHE A 236 -30.33 -9.95 -20.98
N ASN A 237 -31.32 -9.49 -20.20
CA ASN A 237 -32.66 -10.08 -20.23
C ASN A 237 -33.54 -9.53 -21.36
N PHE A 238 -33.43 -8.23 -21.68
CA PHE A 238 -34.37 -7.57 -22.60
C PHE A 238 -33.74 -7.14 -23.93
N PHE A 239 -32.46 -6.78 -23.95
CA PHE A 239 -31.78 -6.15 -25.10
C PHE A 239 -30.65 -7.00 -25.70
N ARG A 240 -30.57 -8.29 -25.36
CA ARG A 240 -29.47 -9.20 -25.79
C ARG A 240 -29.24 -9.23 -27.30
N LYS A 241 -30.31 -9.08 -28.09
CA LYS A 241 -30.24 -9.07 -29.56
C LYS A 241 -29.42 -7.92 -30.15
N PHE A 242 -29.32 -6.79 -29.45
CA PHE A 242 -28.59 -5.59 -29.90
C PHE A 242 -27.09 -5.64 -29.59
N TYR A 243 -26.63 -6.66 -28.86
CA TYR A 243 -25.22 -6.87 -28.48
C TYR A 243 -24.49 -7.82 -29.45
N VAL A 244 -24.98 -7.88 -30.69
CA VAL A 244 -24.36 -8.61 -31.77
C VAL A 244 -23.65 -7.58 -32.63
N GLN A 245 -22.36 -7.79 -32.87
CA GLN A 245 -21.58 -6.98 -33.79
C GLN A 245 -21.17 -7.89 -34.96
N GLU A 246 -21.48 -7.48 -36.18
CA GLU A 246 -21.03 -8.14 -37.40
C GLU A 246 -19.81 -7.39 -37.93
N GLU A 247 -18.61 -7.94 -37.71
CA GLU A 247 -17.36 -7.45 -38.31
C GLU A 247 -16.75 -8.57 -39.17
N ASP A 248 -16.48 -8.27 -40.45
CA ASP A 248 -15.71 -9.10 -41.39
C ASP A 248 -16.10 -10.60 -41.43
N ASP A 249 -17.38 -10.89 -41.67
CA ASP A 249 -17.96 -12.25 -41.76
C ASP A 249 -17.95 -13.08 -40.45
N GLU A 250 -17.51 -12.51 -39.32
CA GLU A 250 -17.63 -13.10 -37.98
C GLU A 250 -18.69 -12.39 -37.13
N VAL A 251 -19.69 -13.14 -36.67
CA VAL A 251 -20.76 -12.63 -35.80
C VAL A 251 -20.31 -12.71 -34.35
N ASN A 252 -19.79 -11.61 -33.80
CA ASN A 252 -19.38 -11.55 -32.40
C ASN A 252 -20.56 -11.21 -31.48
N ARG A 253 -20.91 -12.15 -30.61
CA ARG A 253 -22.00 -12.00 -29.64
C ARG A 253 -21.43 -11.53 -28.31
N ASN A 254 -21.35 -10.23 -28.10
CA ASN A 254 -20.77 -9.61 -26.92
C ASN A 254 -21.59 -9.86 -25.62
N CYS A 255 -22.84 -10.31 -25.74
CA CYS A 255 -23.71 -10.65 -24.62
C CYS A 255 -24.22 -12.12 -24.69
N HIS A 256 -23.32 -13.08 -24.92
CA HIS A 256 -23.67 -14.51 -24.83
C HIS A 256 -23.74 -14.99 -23.37
N ASP A 257 -22.74 -14.67 -22.56
CA ASP A 257 -22.68 -14.95 -21.13
C ASP A 257 -22.82 -13.66 -20.31
N MET A 258 -23.31 -13.80 -19.07
CA MET A 258 -23.51 -12.67 -18.17
C MET A 258 -22.20 -11.94 -17.86
N LEU A 259 -21.10 -12.68 -17.70
CA LEU A 259 -19.78 -12.09 -17.44
C LEU A 259 -19.27 -11.32 -18.66
N THR A 260 -19.37 -11.89 -19.87
CA THR A 260 -18.96 -11.23 -21.11
C THR A 260 -19.77 -9.94 -21.33
N CYS A 261 -21.08 -10.00 -21.11
CA CYS A 261 -21.96 -8.83 -21.23
C CYS A 261 -21.58 -7.74 -20.21
N PHE A 262 -21.28 -8.13 -18.96
CA PHE A 262 -20.84 -7.20 -17.93
C PHE A 262 -19.49 -6.55 -18.26
N VAL A 263 -18.50 -7.34 -18.68
CA VAL A 263 -17.19 -6.84 -19.09
C VAL A 263 -17.32 -5.91 -20.29
N PHE A 264 -18.18 -6.23 -21.26
CA PHE A 264 -18.46 -5.34 -22.39
C PHE A 264 -19.05 -4.01 -21.94
N ASN A 265 -20.08 -4.01 -21.10
CA ASN A 265 -20.70 -2.79 -20.56
C ASN A 265 -19.71 -1.94 -19.75
N LEU A 266 -18.85 -2.58 -18.96
CA LEU A 266 -17.84 -1.90 -18.14
C LEU A 266 -16.70 -1.33 -19.01
N TYR A 267 -16.23 -2.08 -20.00
CA TYR A 267 -15.11 -1.69 -20.85
C TYR A 267 -15.52 -0.70 -21.94
N LYS A 268 -16.52 -1.03 -22.76
CA LYS A 268 -16.99 -0.19 -23.86
C LYS A 268 -17.94 0.90 -23.38
N GLY A 269 -18.94 0.54 -22.57
CA GLY A 269 -19.98 1.48 -22.13
C GLY A 269 -19.45 2.64 -21.30
N VAL A 270 -18.55 2.42 -20.35
CA VAL A 270 -17.98 3.48 -19.48
C VAL A 270 -16.91 4.31 -20.20
N ARG A 271 -16.23 3.74 -21.21
CA ARG A 271 -15.16 4.44 -21.95
C ARG A 271 -15.67 5.23 -23.16
N ALA A 272 -16.80 4.81 -23.74
CA ALA A 272 -17.43 5.53 -24.84
C ALA A 272 -17.96 6.89 -24.35
N GLY A 273 -17.57 7.96 -25.03
CA GLY A 273 -17.88 9.33 -24.63
C GLY A 273 -19.38 9.66 -24.68
N GLY A 274 -20.16 9.01 -25.53
CA GLY A 274 -21.62 9.11 -25.62
C GLY A 274 -22.39 8.02 -24.86
N GLY A 275 -21.68 7.14 -24.13
CA GLY A 275 -22.27 6.01 -23.43
C GLY A 275 -22.41 4.77 -24.32
N ILE A 276 -23.20 3.79 -23.87
CA ILE A 276 -23.24 2.47 -24.50
C ILE A 276 -23.94 2.43 -25.88
N GLY A 277 -24.75 3.44 -26.19
CA GLY A 277 -25.41 3.56 -27.49
C GLY A 277 -24.45 3.74 -28.67
N ASP A 278 -23.23 4.22 -28.43
CA ASP A 278 -22.21 4.43 -29.47
C ASP A 278 -21.61 3.10 -30.00
N GLU A 279 -21.73 2.02 -29.23
CA GLU A 279 -21.07 0.72 -29.51
C GLU A 279 -22.09 -0.38 -29.85
N LEU A 280 -23.38 -0.08 -29.73
CA LEU A 280 -24.47 -1.00 -30.01
C LEU A 280 -25.13 -0.63 -31.35
N GLU A 281 -25.76 -1.60 -31.99
CA GLU A 281 -26.49 -1.34 -33.22
C GLU A 281 -27.65 -0.35 -33.00
N PRO A 282 -27.97 0.48 -34.01
CA PRO A 282 -29.04 1.45 -33.90
C PRO A 282 -30.39 0.76 -33.67
N PRO A 283 -31.28 1.34 -32.83
CA PRO A 283 -32.55 0.72 -32.46
C PRO A 283 -33.66 0.84 -33.53
N ASP A 284 -33.37 1.46 -34.68
CA ASP A 284 -34.36 1.90 -35.66
C ASP A 284 -35.20 0.72 -36.21
N GLY A 285 -36.53 0.81 -36.05
CA GLY A 285 -37.45 -0.16 -36.64
C GLY A 285 -37.68 -1.43 -35.82
N ASP A 286 -37.20 -1.48 -34.57
CA ASP A 286 -37.49 -2.58 -33.63
C ASP A 286 -38.68 -2.27 -32.70
N ASP A 287 -39.43 -3.31 -32.31
CA ASP A 287 -40.57 -3.17 -31.37
C ASP A 287 -40.17 -2.55 -30.01
N SER A 288 -38.89 -2.64 -29.63
CA SER A 288 -38.34 -2.12 -28.38
C SER A 288 -37.57 -0.79 -28.53
N GLU A 289 -37.70 -0.11 -29.67
CA GLU A 289 -36.95 1.13 -30.00
C GLU A 289 -37.02 2.18 -28.88
N VAL A 290 -38.23 2.51 -28.41
CA VAL A 290 -38.44 3.51 -27.35
C VAL A 290 -37.76 3.11 -26.04
N TYR A 291 -37.85 1.83 -25.65
CA TYR A 291 -37.22 1.34 -24.43
C TYR A 291 -35.69 1.33 -24.54
N ARG A 292 -35.16 1.04 -25.73
CA ARG A 292 -33.72 1.06 -26.02
C ARG A 292 -33.16 2.48 -25.96
N ILE A 293 -33.85 3.46 -26.54
CA ILE A 293 -33.48 4.88 -26.46
C ILE A 293 -33.46 5.37 -25.00
N ILE A 294 -34.49 5.04 -24.22
CA ILE A 294 -34.53 5.40 -22.79
C ILE A 294 -33.37 4.75 -22.03
N PHE A 295 -33.06 3.48 -22.32
CA PHE A 295 -31.93 2.78 -21.72
C PHE A 295 -30.61 3.50 -22.01
N ASP A 296 -30.34 3.86 -23.28
CA ASP A 296 -29.09 4.53 -23.66
C ASP A 296 -28.96 5.94 -23.07
N ILE A 297 -30.03 6.74 -23.12
CA ILE A 297 -30.03 8.10 -22.55
C ILE A 297 -29.82 8.07 -21.04
N THR A 298 -30.49 7.16 -20.33
CA THR A 298 -30.33 7.05 -18.87
C THR A 298 -28.94 6.53 -18.50
N PHE A 299 -28.40 5.56 -19.25
CA PHE A 299 -27.03 5.08 -19.06
C PHE A 299 -26.02 6.22 -19.22
N PHE A 300 -26.13 7.00 -20.31
CA PHE A 300 -25.27 8.16 -20.56
C PHE A 300 -25.36 9.19 -19.42
N PHE A 301 -26.58 9.55 -19.00
CA PHE A 301 -26.77 10.56 -17.97
C PHE A 301 -26.21 10.11 -16.60
N PHE A 302 -26.52 8.89 -16.16
CA PHE A 302 -26.07 8.44 -14.84
C PHE A 302 -24.59 8.10 -14.80
N ILE A 303 -24.08 7.32 -15.77
CA ILE A 303 -22.69 6.85 -15.75
C ILE A 303 -21.72 7.94 -16.20
N ILE A 304 -21.96 8.54 -17.36
CA ILE A 304 -21.01 9.46 -17.99
C ILE A 304 -21.15 10.86 -17.39
N VAL A 305 -22.37 11.43 -17.37
CA VAL A 305 -22.55 12.82 -16.93
C VAL A 305 -22.43 12.97 -15.41
N ILE A 306 -23.00 12.06 -14.62
CA ILE A 306 -22.99 12.17 -13.16
C ILE A 306 -21.76 11.47 -12.55
N LEU A 307 -21.61 10.15 -12.71
CA LEU A 307 -20.61 9.40 -11.93
C LEU A 307 -19.17 9.74 -12.32
N LEU A 308 -18.85 9.87 -13.62
CA LEU A 308 -17.50 10.29 -14.03
C LEU A 308 -17.18 11.73 -13.59
N ALA A 309 -18.17 12.64 -13.61
CA ALA A 309 -17.99 14.00 -13.12
C ALA A 309 -17.73 14.04 -11.60
N ILE A 310 -18.39 13.17 -10.82
CA ILE A 310 -18.09 13.02 -9.38
C ILE A 310 -16.66 12.53 -9.18
N LEU A 311 -16.19 11.53 -9.94
CA LEU A 311 -14.80 11.04 -9.83
C LEU A 311 -13.77 12.14 -10.11
N GLN A 312 -13.98 12.93 -11.17
CA GLN A 312 -13.13 14.08 -11.48
C GLN A 312 -13.21 15.16 -10.38
N GLY A 313 -14.43 15.44 -9.90
CA GLY A 313 -14.67 16.41 -8.83
C GLY A 313 -13.93 16.07 -7.53
N LEU A 314 -13.93 14.80 -7.12
CA LEU A 314 -13.21 14.33 -5.92
C LEU A 314 -11.68 14.55 -6.03
N ILE A 315 -11.11 14.38 -7.22
CA ILE A 315 -9.69 14.63 -7.46
C ILE A 315 -9.38 16.13 -7.37
N ILE A 316 -10.23 16.97 -7.98
CA ILE A 316 -10.07 18.43 -7.94
C ILE A 316 -10.20 18.96 -6.50
N ASP A 317 -11.17 18.46 -5.75
CA ASP A 317 -11.39 18.82 -4.35
C ASP A 317 -10.16 18.47 -3.49
N ALA A 318 -9.58 17.27 -3.67
CA ALA A 318 -8.36 16.88 -2.97
C ALA A 318 -7.16 17.78 -3.28
N PHE A 319 -7.04 18.27 -4.53
CA PHE A 319 -6.01 19.26 -4.88
C PHE A 319 -6.26 20.62 -4.21
N GLY A 320 -7.53 21.03 -4.07
CA GLY A 320 -7.93 22.22 -3.34
C GLY A 320 -7.57 22.13 -1.86
N GLU A 321 -7.96 21.05 -1.19
CA GLU A 321 -7.70 20.86 0.24
C GLU A 321 -6.20 20.83 0.57
N LEU A 322 -5.39 20.12 -0.20
CA LEU A 322 -3.93 20.10 0.00
C LEU A 322 -3.29 21.47 -0.16
N ARG A 323 -3.82 22.31 -1.04
CA ARG A 323 -3.36 23.69 -1.20
C ARG A 323 -3.71 24.52 0.03
N ASP A 324 -4.94 24.42 0.52
CA ASP A 324 -5.41 25.17 1.68
C ASP A 324 -4.66 24.76 2.96
N GLN A 325 -4.31 23.48 3.10
CA GLN A 325 -3.44 22.99 4.20
C GLN A 325 -2.04 23.61 4.15
N LEU A 326 -1.44 23.71 2.95
CA LEU A 326 -0.13 24.34 2.80
C LEU A 326 -0.17 25.85 3.09
N GLU A 327 -1.24 26.52 2.67
CA GLU A 327 -1.44 27.94 2.88
C GLU A 327 -1.67 28.26 4.36
N SER A 328 -2.51 27.48 5.07
CA SER A 328 -2.75 27.64 6.50
C SER A 328 -1.51 27.39 7.37
N VAL A 329 -0.70 26.38 7.07
CA VAL A 329 0.58 26.16 7.79
C VAL A 329 1.53 27.33 7.59
N LYS A 330 1.58 27.88 6.38
CA LYS A 330 2.40 29.06 6.09
C LYS A 330 1.89 30.29 6.86
N GLU A 331 0.58 30.52 6.84
CA GLU A 331 -0.05 31.64 7.54
C GLU A 331 0.15 31.55 9.06
N ASP A 332 0.00 30.36 9.66
CA ASP A 332 0.24 30.17 11.10
C ASP A 332 1.70 30.46 11.48
N MET A 333 2.65 30.02 10.66
CA MET A 333 4.08 30.33 10.87
C MET A 333 4.41 31.82 10.73
N GLU A 334 3.68 32.56 9.89
CA GLU A 334 3.89 34.00 9.68
C GLU A 334 3.15 34.87 10.71
N SER A 335 1.99 34.42 11.17
CA SER A 335 1.07 35.19 12.02
C SER A 335 1.21 34.88 13.51
N ASN A 336 1.63 33.68 13.90
CA ASN A 336 1.67 33.26 15.30
C ASN A 336 3.06 32.77 15.71
N CYS A 337 3.46 33.09 16.95
CA CYS A 337 4.64 32.46 17.53
C CYS A 337 4.32 31.03 17.97
N PHE A 338 5.01 30.04 17.39
CA PHE A 338 4.78 28.61 17.65
C PHE A 338 4.87 28.21 19.14
N ILE A 339 5.70 28.89 19.94
CA ILE A 339 5.94 28.52 21.34
C ILE A 339 4.93 29.17 22.30
N CYS A 340 4.69 30.48 22.16
CA CYS A 340 3.81 31.21 23.08
C CYS A 340 2.39 31.42 22.56
N GLY A 341 2.11 31.13 21.29
CA GLY A 341 0.81 31.28 20.65
C GLY A 341 0.35 32.74 20.50
N ILE A 342 1.25 33.72 20.73
CA ILE A 342 0.93 35.13 20.59
C ILE A 342 1.00 35.52 19.12
N ASN A 343 -0.02 36.23 18.66
CA ASN A 343 -0.09 36.73 17.29
C ASN A 343 0.90 37.89 17.06
N LYS A 344 1.44 37.98 15.85
CA LYS A 344 2.36 39.02 15.38
C LYS A 344 1.83 40.42 15.63
N ASP A 345 0.53 40.66 15.46
CA ASP A 345 -0.10 41.97 15.67
C ASP A 345 0.12 42.52 17.09
N TYR A 346 0.27 41.63 18.08
CA TYR A 346 0.61 42.04 19.44
C TYR A 346 2.05 42.53 19.54
N PHE A 347 2.98 41.83 18.89
CA PHE A 347 4.38 42.24 18.85
C PHE A 347 4.56 43.55 18.08
N ASP A 348 3.89 43.69 16.93
CA ASP A 348 3.94 44.90 16.09
C ASP A 348 3.34 46.14 16.77
N LYS A 349 2.45 45.96 17.76
CA LYS A 349 1.91 47.07 18.58
C LYS A 349 2.83 47.49 19.72
N VAL A 350 3.72 46.61 20.16
CA VAL A 350 4.59 46.82 21.33
C VAL A 350 6.01 47.24 20.91
N SER A 351 6.44 46.90 19.68
CA SER A 351 7.66 47.40 19.02
C SER A 351 7.50 48.83 18.53
#